data_AF-A0A6I0P4J6-F1
#
_entry.id   AF-A0A6I0P4J6-F1
#
_cell.length_a   1.000
_cell.length_b   1.000
_cell.length_c   1.000
_cell.angle_alpha   90.00
_cell.angle_beta   90.00
_cell.angle_gamma   90.00
#
_symmetry.space_group_name_H-M   'P 1'
#
loop_
_entity.id
_entity.type
_entity.pdbx_description
1 polymer ?
#
loop_
_entity_poly.entity_id
_entity_poly.type
_entity_poly.pdbx_seq_one_letter_code
_entity_poly.pdbx_strand_id
1 'polypeptide(L)'
;MIDLKIFKILFDMTRIGWIIVGILVYFLLGWILKDIVFSIITIEGDTTMGDVLKYEQIVYSTLTAIYIIIMSLSQGLESKGDDGVSPILLVIATYFGARFLPLSMGSVILYSILNIVAIIWGACELKKD
;
A
#
# COMPACT_ATOMS: atom_id res chain seq x y z
N MET A 1 17.85 -7.32 -22.81
CA MET A 1 18.66 -7.39 -21.58
C MET A 1 18.65 -5.99 -20.96
N ILE A 2 17.52 -5.62 -20.34
CA ILE A 2 17.41 -4.33 -19.64
C ILE A 2 18.28 -4.46 -18.40
N ASP A 3 19.25 -3.57 -18.31
CA ASP A 3 20.43 -3.72 -17.48
C ASP A 3 20.04 -3.79 -16.00
N LEU A 4 20.31 -4.94 -15.38
CA LEU A 4 20.16 -5.15 -13.94
C LEU A 4 20.93 -4.07 -13.15
N LYS A 5 21.94 -3.43 -13.76
CA LYS A 5 22.63 -2.25 -13.20
C LYS A 5 21.76 -1.00 -13.14
N ILE A 6 20.90 -0.73 -14.11
CA ILE A 6 19.97 0.42 -14.03
C ILE A 6 18.97 0.18 -12.91
N PHE A 7 18.48 -1.05 -12.78
CA PHE A 7 17.64 -1.45 -11.65
C PHE A 7 18.41 -1.30 -10.33
N LYS A 8 19.64 -1.79 -10.25
CA LYS A 8 20.48 -1.68 -9.05
C LYS A 8 20.83 -0.23 -8.70
N ILE A 9 21.12 0.63 -9.68
CA ILE A 9 21.40 2.07 -9.51
C ILE A 9 20.13 2.85 -9.11
N LEU A 10 18.95 2.50 -9.64
CA LEU A 10 17.68 3.05 -9.20
C LEU A 10 17.35 2.67 -7.74
N PHE A 11 17.83 1.49 -7.31
CA PHE A 11 17.66 0.97 -5.95
C PHE A 11 18.78 1.42 -4.97
N ASP A 12 19.92 1.92 -5.45
CA ASP A 12 21.09 2.31 -4.62
C ASP A 12 21.03 3.75 -4.05
N MET A 13 19.82 4.31 -3.92
CA MET A 13 19.51 5.49 -3.09
C MET A 13 18.34 5.14 -2.16
N THR A 14 18.66 4.21 -1.27
CA THR A 14 17.76 3.28 -0.54
C THR A 14 16.36 3.82 -0.26
N ARG A 15 16.19 4.86 0.58
CA ARG A 15 14.85 5.28 1.03
C ARG A 15 13.97 5.91 -0.05
N ILE A 16 14.53 6.83 -0.84
CA ILE A 16 13.75 7.58 -1.84
C ILE A 16 13.33 6.65 -2.99
N GLY A 17 14.21 5.71 -3.37
CA GLY A 17 13.88 4.68 -4.36
C GLY A 17 12.67 3.83 -3.92
N TRP A 18 12.66 3.36 -2.68
CA TRP A 18 11.52 2.62 -2.12
C TRP A 18 10.25 3.48 -2.08
N ILE A 19 10.31 4.76 -1.70
CA ILE A 19 9.12 5.63 -1.72
C ILE A 19 8.56 5.76 -3.15
N ILE A 20 9.41 6.03 -4.14
CA ILE A 20 8.98 6.20 -5.54
C ILE A 20 8.36 4.91 -6.07
N VAL A 21 9.02 3.77 -5.84
CA VAL A 21 8.50 2.46 -6.26
C VAL A 21 7.18 2.15 -5.55
N GLY A 22 7.08 2.44 -4.25
CA GLY A 22 5.86 2.22 -3.48
C GLY A 22 4.68 3.05 -3.98
N ILE A 23 4.90 4.32 -4.32
CA ILE A 23 3.88 5.19 -4.93
C ILE A 23 3.47 4.65 -6.31
N LEU A 24 4.42 4.24 -7.15
CA LEU A 24 4.13 3.67 -8.46
C LEU A 24 3.33 2.37 -8.35
N VAL A 25 3.71 1.47 -7.45
CA VAL A 25 2.98 0.23 -7.15
C VAL A 25 1.57 0.58 -6.67
N TYR A 26 1.45 1.51 -5.73
CA TYR A 26 0.16 1.90 -5.17
C TYR A 26 -0.81 2.36 -6.25
N PHE A 27 -0.43 3.33 -7.09
CA PHE A 27 -1.33 3.86 -8.13
C PHE A 27 -1.50 2.94 -9.33
N LEU A 28 -0.42 2.37 -9.88
CA LEU A 28 -0.48 1.60 -11.14
C LEU A 28 -0.98 0.17 -10.92
N LEU A 29 -0.35 -0.57 -10.01
CA LEU A 29 -0.79 -1.93 -9.71
C LEU A 29 -2.13 -1.93 -8.97
N GLY A 30 -2.36 -0.97 -8.07
CA GLY A 30 -3.66 -0.82 -7.41
C GLY A 30 -4.79 -0.57 -8.40
N TRP A 31 -4.56 0.24 -9.43
CA TRP A 31 -5.55 0.48 -10.48
C TRP A 31 -5.88 -0.80 -11.27
N ILE A 32 -4.87 -1.55 -11.69
CA ILE A 32 -5.09 -2.81 -12.42
C ILE A 32 -5.81 -3.84 -11.52
N LEU A 33 -5.37 -3.97 -10.27
CA LEU A 33 -5.92 -4.95 -9.33
C LEU A 33 -7.37 -4.66 -8.98
N LYS A 34 -7.78 -3.40 -8.80
CA LYS A 34 -9.19 -3.08 -8.53
C LYS A 34 -10.08 -3.51 -9.69
N ASP A 35 -9.63 -3.33 -10.93
CA ASP A 35 -10.41 -3.67 -12.12
C ASP A 35 -10.54 -5.21 -12.27
N ILE A 36 -9.49 -5.95 -11.95
CA ILE A 36 -9.54 -7.43 -11.89
C ILE A 36 -10.51 -7.89 -10.80
N VAL A 37 -10.44 -7.29 -9.61
CA VAL A 37 -11.31 -7.66 -8.49
C VAL A 37 -12.78 -7.34 -8.81
N PHE A 38 -13.07 -6.19 -9.42
CA PHE A 38 -14.40 -5.85 -9.91
C PHE A 38 -14.90 -6.78 -11.02
N SER A 39 -14.00 -7.37 -11.81
CA SER A 39 -14.37 -8.36 -12.81
C SER A 39 -14.70 -9.74 -12.21
N ILE A 40 -14.25 -10.04 -10.99
CA ILE A 40 -14.47 -11.33 -10.32
C ILE A 40 -15.69 -11.28 -9.40
N ILE A 41 -15.85 -10.19 -8.65
CA ILE A 41 -17.04 -9.96 -7.85
C ILE A 41 -18.15 -9.73 -8.86
N THR A 42 -19.13 -10.64 -8.96
CA THR A 42 -20.31 -10.44 -9.79
C THR A 42 -21.00 -9.18 -9.31
N ILE A 43 -20.75 -8.05 -9.99
CA ILE A 43 -21.45 -6.79 -9.76
C ILE A 43 -22.88 -7.01 -10.28
N GLU A 44 -23.72 -7.62 -9.46
CA GLU A 44 -25.14 -7.80 -9.69
C GLU A 44 -25.89 -6.47 -9.43
N GLY A 45 -27.16 -6.41 -9.82
CA GLY A 45 -27.97 -5.18 -9.77
C GLY A 45 -28.12 -4.55 -8.37
N ASP A 46 -27.87 -5.30 -7.31
CA ASP A 46 -27.93 -4.83 -5.90
C ASP A 46 -26.60 -4.26 -5.37
N THR A 47 -25.53 -4.27 -6.16
CA THR A 47 -24.22 -3.76 -5.73
C THR A 47 -24.26 -2.23 -5.65
N THR A 48 -24.14 -1.67 -4.45
CA THR A 48 -24.18 -0.22 -4.30
C THR A 48 -22.82 0.42 -4.63
N MET A 49 -22.84 1.71 -5.00
CA MET A 49 -21.60 2.49 -5.18
C MET A 49 -20.71 2.50 -3.93
N GLY A 50 -21.33 2.39 -2.74
CA GLY A 50 -20.59 2.28 -1.48
C GLY A 50 -19.84 0.96 -1.34
N ASP A 51 -20.37 -0.13 -1.87
CA ASP A 51 -19.72 -1.44 -1.82
C ASP A 51 -18.52 -1.49 -2.77
N VAL A 52 -18.65 -0.93 -3.98
CA VAL A 52 -17.55 -0.79 -4.95
C VAL A 52 -16.36 -0.04 -4.34
N LEU A 53 -16.62 1.09 -3.68
CA LEU A 53 -15.56 1.89 -3.03
C LEU A 53 -14.92 1.17 -1.84
N LYS A 54 -15.66 0.34 -1.09
CA LYS A 54 -15.07 -0.50 -0.05
C LYS A 54 -14.13 -1.54 -0.63
N TYR A 55 -14.54 -2.24 -1.69
CA TYR A 55 -13.68 -3.21 -2.38
C TYR A 55 -12.41 -2.55 -2.92
N GLU A 56 -12.53 -1.36 -3.50
CA GLU A 56 -11.40 -0.57 -3.95
C GLU A 56 -10.40 -0.31 -2.80
N GLN A 57 -10.88 0.20 -1.66
CA GLN A 57 -10.01 0.47 -0.50
C GLN A 57 -9.37 -0.78 0.09
N ILE A 58 -10.07 -1.91 0.06
CA ILE A 58 -9.53 -3.20 0.47
C ILE A 58 -8.36 -3.57 -0.43
N VAL A 59 -8.53 -3.48 -1.75
CA VAL A 59 -7.45 -3.79 -2.72
C VAL A 59 -6.22 -2.92 -2.49
N TYR A 60 -6.40 -1.60 -2.40
CA TYR A 60 -5.28 -0.67 -2.17
C TYR A 60 -4.59 -0.89 -0.81
N SER A 61 -5.35 -1.16 0.25
CA SER A 61 -4.77 -1.40 1.58
C SER A 61 -4.03 -2.75 1.63
N THR A 62 -4.59 -3.81 1.03
CA THR A 62 -3.92 -5.12 0.93
C THR A 62 -2.63 -5.02 0.13
N LEU A 63 -2.65 -4.32 -1.01
CA LEU A 63 -1.46 -4.09 -1.82
C LEU A 63 -0.37 -3.34 -1.02
N THR A 64 -0.78 -2.32 -0.27
CA THR A 64 0.14 -1.54 0.59
C THR A 64 0.78 -2.40 1.67
N ALA A 65 0.01 -3.26 2.35
CA ALA A 65 0.54 -4.18 3.35
C ALA A 65 1.56 -5.16 2.75
N ILE A 66 1.23 -5.77 1.60
CA ILE A 66 2.13 -6.69 0.88
C ILE A 66 3.43 -5.97 0.51
N TYR A 67 3.33 -4.75 -0.01
CA TYR A 67 4.49 -3.96 -0.39
C TYR A 67 5.42 -3.67 0.79
N ILE A 68 4.87 -3.25 1.93
CA ILE A 68 5.65 -3.00 3.15
C ILE A 68 6.34 -4.30 3.62
N ILE A 69 5.64 -5.44 3.58
CA ILE A 69 6.24 -6.74 3.94
C ILE A 69 7.40 -7.10 3.02
N ILE A 70 7.25 -6.95 1.70
CA ILE A 70 8.32 -7.23 0.73
C ILE A 70 9.51 -6.32 0.99
N MET A 71 9.26 -5.03 1.23
CA MET A 71 10.30 -4.06 1.57
C MET A 71 11.06 -4.51 2.83
N SER A 72 10.35 -4.85 3.91
CA SER A 72 10.96 -5.33 5.16
C SER A 72 11.74 -6.63 4.98
N LEU A 73 11.25 -7.58 4.19
CA LEU A 73 11.96 -8.84 3.91
C LEU A 73 13.23 -8.62 3.08
N SER A 74 13.19 -7.70 2.12
CA SER A 74 14.32 -7.42 1.23
C SER A 74 15.54 -6.83 1.95
N GLN A 75 15.35 -6.26 3.14
CA GLN A 75 16.41 -5.59 3.89
C GLN A 75 16.91 -6.38 5.12
N GLY A 76 16.44 -7.62 5.27
CA GLY A 76 16.73 -8.43 6.45
C GLY A 76 15.91 -7.97 7.66
N LEU A 77 15.34 -8.94 8.38
CA LEU A 77 14.46 -8.74 9.55
C LEU A 77 15.14 -8.02 10.75
N GLU A 78 16.37 -7.53 10.62
CA GLU A 78 17.18 -6.92 11.69
C GLU A 78 16.82 -5.46 12.02
N SER A 79 15.88 -4.86 11.28
CA SER A 79 15.35 -3.51 11.56
C SER A 79 14.25 -3.49 12.64
N LYS A 80 14.19 -4.48 13.54
CA LYS A 80 13.31 -4.39 14.71
C LYS A 80 14.04 -3.71 15.86
N GLY A 81 14.20 -2.40 15.72
CA GLY A 81 14.27 -1.52 16.88
C GLY A 81 12.89 -1.48 17.50
N ASP A 82 12.81 -1.99 18.72
CA ASP A 82 11.76 -1.74 19.70
C ASP A 82 11.31 -0.27 19.63
N ASP A 83 10.01 -0.02 19.80
CA ASP A 83 9.35 1.30 19.96
C ASP A 83 8.55 1.84 18.77
N GLY A 84 7.21 1.67 18.85
CA GLY A 84 6.23 2.63 18.32
C GLY A 84 5.62 2.33 16.94
N VAL A 85 4.48 1.62 16.93
CA VAL A 85 3.50 1.53 15.81
C VAL A 85 4.11 1.19 14.44
N SER A 86 4.14 -0.10 14.11
CA SER A 86 4.56 -0.57 12.78
C SER A 86 3.70 0.06 11.66
N PRO A 87 4.28 0.47 10.53
CA PRO A 87 3.53 0.97 9.37
C PRO A 87 2.49 -0.05 8.86
N ILE A 88 2.70 -1.35 9.09
CA ILE A 88 1.70 -2.40 8.81
C ILE A 88 0.46 -2.23 9.71
N LEU A 89 0.63 -1.85 10.98
CA LEU A 89 -0.47 -1.60 11.90
C LEU A 89 -1.33 -0.41 11.45
N LEU A 90 -0.70 0.63 10.87
CA LEU A 90 -1.42 1.76 10.27
C LEU A 90 -2.29 1.31 9.08
N VAL A 91 -1.77 0.42 8.23
CA VAL A 91 -2.53 -0.16 7.11
C VAL A 91 -3.68 -1.03 7.61
N ILE A 92 -3.47 -1.83 8.66
CA ILE A 92 -4.53 -2.62 9.29
C ILE A 92 -5.61 -1.69 9.86
N ALA A 93 -5.24 -0.65 10.60
CA ALA A 93 -6.18 0.33 11.14
C ALA A 93 -6.98 1.02 10.02
N THR A 94 -6.32 1.35 8.90
CA THR A 94 -6.96 1.93 7.71
C THR A 94 -7.97 0.96 7.09
N TYR A 95 -7.62 -0.33 6.97
CA TYR A 95 -8.52 -1.38 6.49
C TYR A 95 -9.75 -1.55 7.38
N PHE A 96 -9.57 -1.56 8.71
CA PHE A 96 -10.70 -1.61 9.64
C PHE A 96 -11.55 -0.34 9.59
N GLY A 97 -10.94 0.84 9.51
CA GLY A 97 -11.64 2.11 9.32
C GLY A 97 -12.52 2.09 8.08
N ALA A 98 -11.98 1.68 6.94
CA ALA A 98 -12.70 1.52 5.68
C ALA A 98 -13.92 0.60 5.77
N ARG A 99 -13.86 -0.43 6.63
CA ARG A 99 -14.93 -1.41 6.80
C ARG A 99 -16.05 -0.95 7.74
N PHE A 100 -15.71 -0.27 8.82
CA PHE A 100 -16.63 0.01 9.92
C PHE A 100 -17.14 1.45 9.98
N LEU A 101 -16.47 2.41 9.35
CA LEU A 101 -16.88 3.80 9.34
C LEU A 101 -17.76 4.11 8.11
N PRO A 102 -18.68 5.10 8.21
CA PRO A 102 -19.51 5.50 7.10
C PRO A 102 -18.66 6.00 5.93
N LEU A 103 -18.96 5.50 4.73
CA LEU A 103 -18.24 5.90 3.52
C LEU A 103 -18.70 7.28 3.04
N SER A 104 -17.77 8.21 3.02
CA SER A 104 -17.88 9.52 2.38
C SER A 104 -16.71 9.71 1.42
N MET A 105 -16.84 10.55 0.41
CA MET A 105 -15.70 10.90 -0.46
C MET A 105 -14.50 11.42 0.36
N GLY A 106 -14.75 12.12 1.46
CA GLY A 106 -13.71 12.57 2.37
C GLY A 106 -12.99 11.41 3.09
N SER A 107 -13.71 10.36 3.49
CA SER A 107 -13.09 9.19 4.13
C SER A 107 -12.29 8.36 3.11
N VAL A 108 -12.76 8.27 1.86
CA VAL A 108 -12.02 7.61 0.77
C VAL A 108 -10.64 8.25 0.58
N ILE A 109 -10.62 9.57 0.47
CA ILE A 109 -9.36 10.34 0.35
C ILE A 109 -8.48 10.12 1.59
N LEU A 110 -9.07 10.16 2.79
CA LEU A 110 -8.32 9.94 4.04
C LEU A 110 -7.64 8.56 4.07
N TYR A 111 -8.33 7.48 3.71
CA TYR A 111 -7.75 6.14 3.71
C TYR A 111 -6.67 5.97 2.64
N SER A 112 -6.81 6.61 1.48
CA SER A 112 -5.73 6.64 0.49
C SER A 112 -4.49 7.38 1.01
N ILE A 113 -4.68 8.52 1.67
CA ILE A 113 -3.58 9.28 2.30
C ILE A 113 -2.89 8.42 3.36
N LEU A 114 -3.64 7.73 4.23
CA LEU A 114 -3.06 6.88 5.29
C LEU A 114 -2.22 5.73 4.71
N ASN A 115 -2.67 5.11 3.62
CA ASN A 115 -1.87 4.09 2.93
C ASN A 115 -0.56 4.67 2.34
N ILE A 116 -0.62 5.86 1.72
CA ILE A 116 0.58 6.53 1.20
C ILE A 116 1.53 6.91 2.35
N VAL A 117 1.00 7.41 3.46
CA VAL A 117 1.78 7.71 4.68
C VAL A 117 2.43 6.44 5.21
N ALA A 118 1.75 5.29 5.20
CA ALA A 118 2.34 4.01 5.61
C ALA A 118 3.53 3.60 4.72
N ILE A 119 3.44 3.84 3.41
CA ILE A 119 4.54 3.58 2.46
C ILE A 119 5.74 4.46 2.76
N ILE A 120 5.51 5.76 2.95
CA ILE A 120 6.58 6.72 3.25
C ILE A 120 7.22 6.40 4.61
N TRP A 121 6.41 6.13 5.63
CA TRP A 121 6.87 5.73 6.95
C TRP A 121 7.70 4.45 6.86
N GLY A 122 7.18 3.39 6.23
CA GLY A 122 7.90 2.12 6.08
C GLY A 122 9.25 2.28 5.37
N ALA A 123 9.33 3.18 4.38
CA ALA A 123 10.60 3.53 3.75
C ALA A 123 11.50 4.43 4.64
N CYS A 124 10.94 5.25 5.53
CA CYS A 124 11.71 6.07 6.46
C CYS A 124 12.35 5.26 7.60
N GLU A 125 11.68 4.19 8.06
CA GLU A 125 12.18 3.24 9.07
C GLU A 125 13.36 2.40 8.60
N LEU A 126 13.64 2.39 7.29
CA LEU A 126 14.81 1.72 6.74
C LEU A 126 16.08 2.34 7.36
N LYS A 127 16.81 1.51 8.12
CA LYS A 127 18.09 1.89 8.71
C LYS A 127 19.04 2.38 7.62
N LYS A 128 19.77 3.44 7.95
CA LYS A 128 20.88 3.94 7.14
C LYS A 128 22.10 3.11 7.56
N ASP A 129 22.54 2.19 6.71
CA ASP A 129 23.91 1.70 6.77
C ASP A 129 24.88 2.82 6.40
#